data_AF-A0A6B1EPR7-F1
#
_entry.id   AF-A0A6B1EPR7-F1
#
_cell.length_a   1.000
_cell.length_b   1.000
_cell.length_c   1.000
_cell.angle_alpha   90.00
_cell.angle_beta   90.00
_cell.angle_gamma   90.00
#
_symmetry.space_group_name_H-M   'P 1'
#
loop_
_entity.id
_entity.type
_entity.pdbx_description
1 polymer ?
#
loop_
_entity_poly.entity_id
_entity_poly.type
_entity_poly.pdbx_seq_one_letter_code
_entity_poly.pdbx_strand_id
1 'polypeptide(L)'
;MITHIRMRNFKSWEDSGEVTLAPLTGFFGTNSSGKSSLLQMLLLLKQTVEHSDSAEVIFFGDENSPVTLGNLREVIHGHDVEATLELEVGCRTQTSLIIEVGELNNYAHSGFSPLDVDSFTFSAAIQERNEQSIFEDAYYIFGPHNEWKKEWKYSGLVSPSRDQSNVLLKGDYDGSGQRIEDLLKHLSSSFENLFDHIYSLGPTRVQPKRSYHWNDKDPADVGLWGDKVIDALLCAHMRRVKISKKGEEATIEDRISEWLRELDLAYSFSLKPVGALKDDNYEVRIQKSATSPVG
;
A
#
# COMPACT_ATOMS: atom_id res chain seq x y z
N MET A 1 14.99 -1.52 -11.10
CA MET A 1 13.69 -2.16 -11.45
C MET A 1 13.26 -3.05 -10.29
N ILE A 2 12.02 -2.96 -9.82
CA ILE A 2 11.51 -3.88 -8.78
C ILE A 2 11.36 -5.28 -9.38
N THR A 3 11.85 -6.29 -8.68
CA THR A 3 11.84 -7.70 -9.12
C THR A 3 10.93 -8.58 -8.29
N HIS A 4 10.74 -8.26 -7.01
CA HIS A 4 9.79 -8.92 -6.13
C HIS A 4 9.36 -7.99 -5.01
N ILE A 5 8.22 -8.30 -4.41
CA ILE A 5 7.76 -7.70 -3.16
C ILE A 5 7.26 -8.81 -2.23
N ARG A 6 7.35 -8.55 -0.92
CA ARG A 6 6.66 -9.33 0.09
C ARG A 6 6.19 -8.41 1.21
N MET A 7 5.03 -8.71 1.76
CA MET A 7 4.52 -8.08 2.96
C MET A 7 4.03 -9.14 3.94
N ARG A 8 4.30 -8.92 5.22
CA ARG A 8 3.69 -9.66 6.31
C ARG A 8 2.96 -8.71 7.24
N ASN A 9 1.84 -9.20 7.75
CA ASN A 9 0.93 -8.46 8.61
C ASN A 9 0.45 -7.13 8.00
N PHE A 10 0.15 -7.10 6.70
CA PHE A 10 -0.33 -5.90 6.01
C PHE A 10 -1.74 -6.10 5.42
N LYS A 11 -2.71 -5.38 5.98
CA LYS A 11 -4.13 -5.37 5.62
C LYS A 11 -4.72 -6.78 5.62
N SER A 12 -5.15 -7.26 4.47
CA SER A 12 -5.72 -8.60 4.29
C SER A 12 -4.66 -9.71 4.27
N TRP A 13 -3.36 -9.37 4.24
CA TRP A 13 -2.27 -10.32 4.11
C TRP A 13 -1.57 -10.58 5.45
N GLU A 14 -1.69 -11.80 5.96
CA GLU A 14 -0.83 -12.33 7.02
C GLU A 14 0.61 -12.50 6.49
N ASP A 15 0.75 -13.17 5.34
CA ASP A 15 1.98 -13.22 4.53
C ASP A 15 1.57 -13.29 3.05
N SER A 16 2.09 -12.39 2.21
CA SER A 16 1.86 -12.46 0.77
C SER A 16 2.64 -13.59 0.09
N GLY A 17 3.62 -14.16 0.79
CA GLY A 17 4.74 -14.84 0.15
C GLY A 17 5.55 -13.89 -0.71
N GLU A 18 6.57 -14.42 -1.39
CA GLU A 18 7.28 -13.66 -2.41
C GLU A 18 6.40 -13.50 -3.65
N VAL A 19 6.13 -12.25 -4.04
CA VAL A 19 5.42 -11.90 -5.26
C VAL A 19 6.41 -11.38 -6.28
N THR A 20 6.81 -12.23 -7.23
CA THR A 20 7.71 -11.86 -8.31
C THR A 20 7.04 -10.90 -9.30
N LEU A 21 7.75 -9.83 -9.69
CA LEU A 21 7.30 -8.82 -10.64
C LEU A 21 8.15 -8.87 -11.92
N ALA A 22 7.48 -9.09 -13.04
CA ALA A 22 8.05 -8.99 -14.39
C ALA A 22 7.80 -7.57 -14.96
N PRO A 23 8.50 -7.16 -16.04
CA PRO A 23 8.32 -5.84 -16.66
C PRO A 23 6.87 -5.48 -16.98
N LEU A 24 6.02 -6.48 -17.26
CA LEU A 24 4.58 -6.35 -17.28
C LEU A 24 3.97 -7.39 -16.34
N THR A 25 3.34 -6.93 -15.27
CA THR A 25 2.68 -7.77 -14.27
C THR A 25 1.21 -7.37 -14.15
N GLY A 26 0.30 -8.34 -14.14
CA GLY A 26 -1.13 -8.13 -13.96
C GLY A 26 -1.66 -8.89 -12.75
N PHE A 27 -2.43 -8.22 -11.89
CA PHE A 27 -3.07 -8.82 -10.72
C PHE A 27 -4.56 -9.09 -10.98
N PHE A 28 -4.96 -10.36 -10.90
CA PHE A 28 -6.35 -10.80 -11.13
C PHE A 28 -6.90 -11.53 -9.90
N GLY A 29 -8.21 -11.42 -9.67
CA GLY A 29 -8.87 -12.04 -8.51
C GLY A 29 -10.16 -11.32 -8.13
N THR A 30 -10.95 -11.96 -7.25
CA THR A 30 -12.23 -11.44 -6.74
C THR A 30 -12.07 -10.11 -6.03
N ASN A 31 -13.13 -9.31 -5.92
CA ASN A 31 -13.08 -8.07 -5.13
C ASN A 31 -12.68 -8.39 -3.68
N SER A 32 -11.96 -7.45 -3.06
CA SER A 32 -11.45 -7.59 -1.69
C SER A 32 -10.43 -8.71 -1.46
N SER A 33 -9.92 -9.36 -2.51
CA SER A 33 -8.84 -10.37 -2.41
C SER A 33 -7.44 -9.82 -2.11
N GLY A 34 -7.31 -8.55 -1.69
CA GLY A 34 -6.01 -7.95 -1.37
C GLY A 34 -5.16 -7.43 -2.55
N LYS A 35 -5.67 -7.42 -3.79
CA LYS A 35 -4.94 -6.89 -4.98
C LYS A 35 -4.50 -5.43 -4.81
N SER A 36 -5.37 -4.59 -4.27
CA SER A 36 -5.04 -3.18 -4.03
C SER A 36 -3.95 -3.02 -2.97
N SER A 37 -3.87 -3.93 -2.00
CA SER A 37 -2.84 -3.91 -0.95
C SER A 37 -1.43 -4.04 -1.55
N LEU A 38 -1.26 -4.83 -2.61
CA LEU A 38 0.03 -4.97 -3.32
C LEU A 38 0.51 -3.64 -3.90
N LEU A 39 -0.41 -2.89 -4.54
CA LEU A 39 -0.08 -1.57 -5.08
C LEU A 39 0.11 -0.53 -3.97
N GLN A 40 -0.73 -0.58 -2.93
CA GLN A 40 -0.68 0.36 -1.82
C GLN A 40 0.61 0.22 -1.00
N MET A 41 1.17 -0.98 -0.88
CA MET A 41 2.49 -1.22 -0.28
C MET A 41 3.59 -0.43 -1.03
N LEU A 42 3.61 -0.49 -2.36
CA LEU A 42 4.58 0.26 -3.16
C LEU A 42 4.41 1.77 -3.02
N LEU A 43 3.16 2.26 -2.97
CA LEU A 43 2.86 3.67 -2.77
C LEU A 43 3.23 4.15 -1.36
N LEU A 44 3.01 3.31 -0.34
CA LEU A 44 3.41 3.57 1.04
C LEU A 44 4.93 3.73 1.17
N LEU A 45 5.69 2.85 0.53
CA LEU A 45 7.15 2.98 0.50
C LEU A 45 7.60 4.22 -0.29
N LYS A 46 6.98 4.49 -1.45
CA LYS A 46 7.27 5.69 -2.24
C LYS A 46 7.12 6.96 -1.42
N GLN A 47 5.94 7.16 -0.82
CA GLN A 47 5.67 8.38 -0.08
C GLN A 47 6.51 8.47 1.20
N THR A 48 6.87 7.35 1.81
CA THR A 48 7.80 7.34 2.96
C THR A 48 9.20 7.80 2.54
N VAL A 49 9.69 7.33 1.39
CA VAL A 49 10.98 7.75 0.82
C VAL A 49 10.99 9.23 0.43
N GLU A 50 9.88 9.72 -0.14
CA GLU A 50 9.75 11.11 -0.59
C GLU A 50 9.45 12.09 0.57
N HIS A 51 9.01 11.58 1.71
CA HIS A 51 8.69 12.39 2.88
C HIS A 51 9.97 12.94 3.52
N SER A 52 9.99 14.24 3.76
CA SER A 52 11.18 14.95 4.24
C SER A 52 11.31 14.96 5.77
N ASP A 53 10.29 14.49 6.51
CA ASP A 53 10.36 14.39 7.96
C ASP A 53 11.07 13.11 8.40
N SER A 54 12.34 13.26 8.78
CA SER A 54 13.18 12.18 9.30
C SER A 54 12.72 11.57 10.63
N ALA A 55 11.72 12.16 11.31
CA ALA A 55 11.19 11.63 12.57
C ALA A 55 10.14 10.53 12.36
N GLU A 56 9.51 10.45 11.19
CA GLU A 56 8.51 9.42 10.88
C GLU A 56 9.17 8.19 10.24
N VAL A 57 9.03 7.04 10.90
CA VAL A 57 9.59 5.76 10.42
C VAL A 57 8.90 5.29 9.15
N ILE A 58 7.59 5.53 9.05
CA ILE A 58 6.76 5.18 7.91
C ILE A 58 5.65 6.22 7.80
N PHE A 59 5.46 6.76 6.60
CA PHE A 59 4.48 7.81 6.36
C PHE A 59 3.21 7.20 5.77
N PHE A 60 2.16 7.06 6.56
CA PHE A 60 0.87 6.48 6.12
C PHE A 60 0.04 7.40 5.22
N GLY A 61 0.52 8.62 5.00
CA GLY A 61 -0.02 9.55 4.02
C GLY A 61 -1.07 10.51 4.57
N ASP A 62 -1.25 11.59 3.83
CA ASP A 62 -2.16 12.69 4.08
C ASP A 62 -3.05 12.95 2.83
N GLU A 63 -3.69 14.12 2.76
CA GLU A 63 -4.55 14.52 1.63
C GLU A 63 -3.79 14.71 0.30
N ASN A 64 -2.47 14.91 0.34
CA ASN A 64 -1.62 15.12 -0.83
C ASN A 64 -0.85 13.87 -1.23
N SER A 65 -0.98 12.78 -0.47
CA SER A 65 -0.23 11.56 -0.65
C SER A 65 -0.84 10.65 -1.74
N PRO A 66 -0.01 9.88 -2.47
CA PRO A 66 -0.51 8.89 -3.44
C PRO A 66 -1.46 7.86 -2.83
N VAL A 67 -1.29 7.54 -1.55
CA VAL A 67 -2.21 6.74 -0.77
C VAL A 67 -2.33 7.28 0.66
N THR A 68 -3.57 7.36 1.16
CA THR A 68 -3.85 7.67 2.57
C THR A 68 -4.32 6.38 3.26
N LEU A 69 -3.53 5.91 4.22
CA LEU A 69 -3.73 4.63 4.90
C LEU A 69 -4.08 4.75 6.39
N GLY A 70 -4.14 5.98 6.92
CA GLY A 70 -4.44 6.23 8.33
C GLY A 70 -3.20 6.06 9.20
N ASN A 71 -3.16 4.99 9.99
CA ASN A 71 -2.07 4.67 10.93
C ASN A 71 -1.74 3.17 10.89
N LEU A 72 -0.72 2.75 11.66
CA LEU A 72 -0.28 1.37 11.71
C LEU A 72 -1.40 0.41 12.13
N ARG A 73 -2.18 0.74 13.17
CA ARG A 73 -3.34 -0.04 13.61
C ARG A 73 -4.38 -0.28 12.50
N GLU A 74 -4.59 0.68 11.60
CA GLU A 74 -5.54 0.54 10.48
C GLU A 74 -5.01 -0.37 9.37
N VAL A 75 -3.69 -0.45 9.20
CA VAL A 75 -3.07 -1.27 8.16
C VAL A 75 -2.55 -2.62 8.65
N ILE A 76 -2.32 -2.82 9.94
CA ILE A 76 -1.76 -4.06 10.45
C ILE A 76 -2.80 -5.19 10.30
N HIS A 77 -2.35 -6.38 9.93
CA HIS A 77 -3.25 -7.52 9.72
C HIS A 77 -4.04 -7.84 10.99
N GLY A 78 -5.35 -8.05 10.83
CA GLY A 78 -6.24 -8.34 11.96
C GLY A 78 -6.36 -7.21 12.98
N HIS A 79 -5.83 -6.02 12.71
CA HIS A 79 -5.68 -4.93 13.69
C HIS A 79 -4.89 -5.33 14.94
N ASP A 80 -4.03 -6.35 14.82
CA ASP A 80 -3.17 -6.81 15.90
C ASP A 80 -1.90 -5.93 16.00
N VAL A 81 -1.96 -4.88 16.82
CA VAL A 81 -0.86 -3.93 17.02
C VAL A 81 0.37 -4.53 17.72
N GLU A 82 0.25 -5.74 18.29
CA GLU A 82 1.40 -6.46 18.85
C GLU A 82 2.23 -7.12 17.74
N ALA A 83 1.63 -7.36 16.57
CA ALA A 83 2.31 -7.92 15.41
C ALA A 83 3.26 -6.91 14.76
N THR A 84 4.34 -7.43 14.19
CA THR A 84 5.31 -6.63 13.42
C THR A 84 4.88 -6.56 11.96
N LEU A 85 4.78 -5.35 11.42
CA LEU A 85 4.62 -5.10 9.99
C LEU A 85 5.98 -5.33 9.30
N GLU A 86 6.03 -6.26 8.36
CA GLU A 86 7.25 -6.52 7.58
C GLU A 86 7.02 -6.17 6.11
N LEU A 87 7.93 -5.36 5.54
CA LEU A 87 7.91 -4.94 4.14
C LEU A 87 9.24 -5.31 3.48
N GLU A 88 9.18 -6.01 2.36
CA GLU A 88 10.35 -6.46 1.62
C GLU A 88 10.23 -6.10 0.13
N VAL A 89 11.27 -5.49 -0.42
CA VAL A 89 11.34 -5.10 -1.84
C VAL A 89 12.67 -5.52 -2.42
N GLY A 90 12.59 -6.40 -3.41
CA GLY A 90 13.71 -6.77 -4.27
C GLY A 90 13.83 -5.84 -5.46
N CYS A 91 15.05 -5.44 -5.79
CA CYS A 91 15.29 -4.64 -6.98
C CYS A 91 16.61 -4.99 -7.68
N ARG A 92 16.62 -4.71 -8.98
CA ARG A 92 17.81 -4.68 -9.83
C ARG A 92 18.28 -3.23 -9.95
N THR A 93 19.56 -2.97 -9.69
CA THR A 93 20.16 -1.64 -9.82
C THR A 93 20.22 -1.23 -11.29
N GLN A 94 20.18 0.08 -11.58
CA GLN A 94 20.36 0.58 -12.95
C GLN A 94 21.83 0.49 -13.37
N THR A 95 22.73 0.74 -12.42
CA THR A 95 24.17 0.63 -12.57
C THR A 95 24.67 -0.32 -11.48
N SER A 96 25.47 -1.30 -11.88
CA SER A 96 26.21 -2.18 -10.97
C SER A 96 26.97 -1.38 -9.91
N LEU A 97 26.72 -1.70 -8.63
CA LEU A 97 27.45 -1.12 -7.51
C LEU A 97 28.69 -1.99 -7.26
N ILE A 98 29.88 -1.41 -7.41
CA ILE A 98 31.14 -2.13 -7.20
C ILE A 98 31.56 -1.98 -5.73
N ILE A 99 31.73 -3.10 -5.04
CA ILE A 99 32.13 -3.17 -3.62
C ILE A 99 33.50 -3.82 -3.53
N GLU A 100 34.49 -3.16 -2.94
CA GLU A 100 35.81 -3.77 -2.76
C GLU A 100 35.82 -4.76 -1.56
N VAL A 101 35.91 -6.07 -1.82
CA VAL A 101 35.71 -7.15 -0.83
C VAL A 101 36.90 -7.36 0.13
N GLY A 102 38.02 -6.66 -0.08
CA GLY A 102 39.14 -6.63 0.89
C GLY A 102 38.75 -6.11 2.29
N GLU A 103 37.53 -5.62 2.43
CA GLU A 103 36.96 -4.91 3.59
C GLU A 103 35.98 -5.74 4.42
N LEU A 104 35.84 -7.04 4.14
CA LEU A 104 34.80 -7.89 4.76
C LEU A 104 35.33 -9.03 5.64
N ASN A 105 36.65 -9.25 5.71
CA ASN A 105 37.25 -10.26 6.60
C ASN A 105 38.73 -9.97 6.94
N ASN A 106 39.05 -9.88 8.24
CA ASN A 106 40.42 -9.75 8.77
C ASN A 106 41.32 -11.01 8.62
N TYR A 107 40.94 -11.96 7.77
CA TYR A 107 41.68 -13.22 7.51
C TYR A 107 42.04 -13.45 6.04
N ALA A 108 41.86 -12.48 5.15
CA ALA A 108 42.16 -12.66 3.73
C ALA A 108 43.53 -12.10 3.33
N HIS A 109 44.56 -12.94 3.42
CA HIS A 109 45.72 -12.76 2.57
C HIS A 109 45.26 -12.87 1.10
N SER A 110 45.35 -11.76 0.35
CA SER A 110 45.43 -11.69 -1.12
C SER A 110 44.40 -12.51 -1.93
N GLY A 111 43.40 -11.84 -2.54
CA GLY A 111 42.74 -12.40 -3.72
C GLY A 111 41.26 -12.11 -3.98
N PHE A 112 40.58 -11.27 -3.21
CA PHE A 112 39.17 -10.99 -3.48
C PHE A 112 39.00 -9.90 -4.55
N SER A 113 38.33 -10.25 -5.65
CA SER A 113 37.87 -9.28 -6.65
C SER A 113 36.72 -8.42 -6.09
N PRO A 114 36.54 -7.19 -6.59
CA PRO A 114 35.39 -6.37 -6.24
C PRO A 114 34.08 -7.14 -6.50
N LEU A 115 33.16 -7.09 -5.54
CA LEU A 115 31.81 -7.63 -5.64
C LEU A 115 30.97 -6.65 -6.46
N ASP A 116 30.49 -7.13 -7.59
CA ASP A 116 29.53 -6.44 -8.43
C ASP A 116 28.12 -6.74 -7.90
N VAL A 117 27.42 -5.69 -7.44
CA VAL A 117 26.04 -5.77 -6.96
C VAL A 117 25.10 -5.17 -8.00
N ASP A 118 24.49 -6.05 -8.77
CA ASP A 118 23.47 -5.73 -9.78
C ASP A 118 22.04 -5.79 -9.21
N SER A 119 21.88 -6.32 -7.99
CA SER A 119 20.59 -6.53 -7.34
C SER A 119 20.72 -6.62 -5.82
N PHE A 120 19.68 -6.18 -5.14
CA PHE A 120 19.56 -6.29 -3.69
C PHE A 120 18.09 -6.37 -3.26
N THR A 121 17.87 -6.86 -2.04
CA THR A 121 16.57 -6.84 -1.36
C THR A 121 16.67 -5.96 -0.13
N PHE A 122 15.75 -5.01 0.00
CA PHE A 122 15.54 -4.24 1.23
C PHE A 122 14.40 -4.86 2.03
N SER A 123 14.60 -5.04 3.32
CA SER A 123 13.58 -5.48 4.28
C SER A 123 13.50 -4.50 5.43
N ALA A 124 12.29 -4.23 5.91
CA ALA A 124 12.01 -3.41 7.09
C ALA A 124 10.94 -4.06 7.96
N ALA A 125 11.15 -4.02 9.27
CA ALA A 125 10.25 -4.48 10.31
C ALA A 125 9.84 -3.31 11.21
N ILE A 126 8.54 -3.08 11.36
CA ILE A 126 7.96 -1.93 12.05
C ILE A 126 6.93 -2.41 13.06
N GLN A 127 6.97 -1.87 14.28
CA GLN A 127 6.04 -2.20 15.35
C GLN A 127 5.42 -0.93 15.94
N GLU A 128 4.22 -1.03 16.51
CA GLU A 128 3.64 0.06 17.31
C GLU A 128 4.12 -0.07 18.76
N ARG A 129 4.67 1.01 19.33
CA ARG A 129 4.92 1.12 20.78
C ARG A 129 4.50 2.49 21.28
N ASN A 130 3.68 2.52 22.34
CA ASN A 130 3.14 3.76 22.91
C ASN A 130 2.47 4.66 21.85
N GLU A 131 1.67 4.06 20.96
CA GLU A 131 0.98 4.76 19.85
C GLU A 131 1.92 5.42 18.83
N GLN A 132 3.21 5.06 18.84
CA GLN A 132 4.19 5.50 17.85
C GLN A 132 4.70 4.30 17.06
N SER A 133 4.82 4.46 15.74
CA SER A 133 5.49 3.47 14.90
C SER A 133 7.00 3.56 15.15
N ILE A 134 7.58 2.44 15.58
CA ILE A 134 9.01 2.31 15.80
C ILE A 134 9.61 1.34 14.79
N PHE A 135 10.86 1.61 14.46
CA PHE A 135 11.66 0.73 13.63
C PHE A 135 12.20 -0.42 14.49
N GLU A 136 11.92 -1.67 14.14
CA GLU A 136 12.50 -2.82 14.84
C GLU A 136 13.85 -3.19 14.21
N ASP A 137 13.81 -3.51 12.91
CA ASP A 137 15.01 -3.73 12.11
C ASP A 137 14.86 -3.43 10.62
N ALA A 138 16.01 -3.15 9.96
CA ALA A 138 16.15 -3.08 8.50
C ALA A 138 17.30 -3.97 8.11
N TYR A 139 17.25 -4.48 6.88
CA TYR A 139 18.45 -5.00 6.28
C TYR A 139 18.44 -4.94 4.77
N TYR A 140 19.64 -4.91 4.21
CA TYR A 140 19.88 -5.20 2.80
C TYR A 140 20.44 -6.61 2.66
N ILE A 141 19.91 -7.37 1.69
CA ILE A 141 20.45 -8.64 1.22
C ILE A 141 21.00 -8.44 -0.20
N PHE A 142 22.23 -8.87 -0.48
CA PHE A 142 22.85 -8.74 -1.80
C PHE A 142 23.94 -9.78 -2.05
N GLY A 143 24.49 -9.79 -3.26
CA GLY A 143 25.59 -10.67 -3.68
C GLY A 143 25.13 -12.04 -4.21
N PRO A 144 26.07 -12.88 -4.68
CA PRO A 144 25.76 -14.17 -5.27
C PRO A 144 24.99 -15.04 -4.28
N HIS A 145 23.86 -15.59 -4.72
CA HIS A 145 22.97 -16.45 -3.93
C HIS A 145 22.44 -15.84 -2.61
N ASN A 146 22.32 -14.51 -2.49
CA ASN A 146 21.84 -13.83 -1.27
C ASN A 146 22.72 -14.11 -0.03
N GLU A 147 24.01 -14.37 -0.23
CA GLU A 147 24.94 -14.75 0.85
C GLU A 147 25.28 -13.60 1.81
N TRP A 148 25.00 -12.34 1.46
CA TRP A 148 25.37 -11.17 2.25
C TRP A 148 24.13 -10.48 2.83
N LYS A 149 24.11 -10.29 4.16
CA LYS A 149 23.05 -9.58 4.89
C LYS A 149 23.65 -8.52 5.83
N LYS A 150 23.17 -7.27 5.75
CA LYS A 150 23.51 -6.21 6.72
C LYS A 150 22.27 -5.73 7.44
N GLU A 151 22.27 -5.84 8.77
CA GLU A 151 21.12 -5.56 9.64
C GLU A 151 21.33 -4.33 10.53
N TRP A 152 20.27 -3.56 10.72
CA TRP A 152 20.13 -2.54 11.76
C TRP A 152 19.05 -3.00 12.72
N LYS A 153 19.34 -3.06 14.02
CA LYS A 153 18.32 -3.26 15.05
C LYS A 153 18.22 -2.01 15.89
N TYR A 154 17.01 -1.56 16.18
CA TYR A 154 16.79 -0.49 17.15
C TYR A 154 17.05 -1.01 18.57
N SER A 155 18.23 -0.72 19.14
CA SER A 155 18.56 -1.11 20.52
C SER A 155 18.29 0.02 21.51
N GLY A 156 17.11 -0.01 22.14
CA GLY A 156 16.95 0.59 23.46
C GLY A 156 17.65 -0.30 24.49
N LEU A 157 18.94 -0.02 24.77
CA LEU A 157 19.85 -0.80 25.65
C LEU A 157 20.27 -2.17 25.11
N VAL A 158 21.59 -2.34 25.00
CA VAL A 158 22.29 -3.51 24.45
C VAL A 158 22.18 -4.73 25.38
N SER A 159 21.79 -5.88 24.82
CA SER A 159 22.38 -7.19 25.16
C SER A 159 22.19 -8.16 23.98
N PRO A 160 23.27 -8.65 23.35
CA PRO A 160 23.16 -9.61 22.25
C PRO A 160 23.07 -11.03 22.81
N SER A 161 21.96 -11.75 22.57
CA SER A 161 21.91 -13.20 22.75
C SER A 161 21.68 -13.93 21.44
N ARG A 162 22.74 -14.63 21.04
CA ARG A 162 22.83 -15.89 20.29
C ARG A 162 21.59 -16.31 19.48
N ASP A 163 21.66 -16.09 18.17
CA ASP A 163 21.34 -17.16 17.24
C ASP A 163 22.30 -17.10 16.04
N GLN A 164 22.88 -18.26 15.71
CA GLN A 164 23.99 -18.42 14.76
C GLN A 164 23.45 -19.03 13.45
N SER A 165 23.13 -18.21 12.45
CA SER A 165 23.08 -18.67 11.06
C SER A 165 23.11 -17.58 9.98
N ASN A 166 23.32 -16.31 10.31
CA ASN A 166 23.45 -15.24 9.31
C ASN A 166 24.86 -14.66 9.40
N VAL A 167 25.53 -14.49 8.25
CA VAL A 167 26.74 -13.66 8.15
C VAL A 167 26.29 -12.23 8.43
N LEU A 168 26.25 -11.88 9.72
CA LEU A 168 26.18 -10.51 10.16
C LEU A 168 27.48 -9.88 9.68
N LEU A 169 27.42 -8.87 8.82
CA LEU A 169 28.53 -7.93 8.66
C LEU A 169 28.68 -7.15 9.98
N LYS A 170 29.22 -7.83 10.99
CA LYS A 170 29.82 -7.25 12.18
C LYS A 170 31.21 -6.83 11.71
N GLY A 171 31.28 -5.64 11.11
CA GLY A 171 32.58 -4.99 10.90
C GLY A 171 33.20 -4.87 12.28
N ASP A 172 34.25 -5.64 12.54
CA ASP A 172 35.15 -5.32 13.64
C ASP A 172 35.61 -3.88 13.40
N TYR A 173 35.49 -3.05 14.43
CA TYR A 173 35.94 -1.66 14.41
C TYR A 173 37.47 -1.64 14.25
N ASP A 174 37.99 -1.74 13.03
CA ASP A 174 39.39 -1.49 12.71
C ASP A 174 39.55 -0.24 11.83
N GLY A 175 39.00 0.87 12.32
CA GLY A 175 39.66 2.16 12.13
C GLY A 175 39.36 2.95 10.85
N SER A 176 38.46 2.53 9.95
CA SER A 176 38.03 3.40 8.84
C SER A 176 36.53 3.31 8.50
N GLY A 177 35.64 3.32 9.50
CA GLY A 177 34.17 3.19 9.36
C GLY A 177 33.46 4.01 8.26
N GLN A 178 34.13 4.96 7.61
CA GLN A 178 33.69 5.67 6.42
C GLN A 178 33.28 4.76 5.24
N ARG A 179 33.97 3.65 4.97
CA ARG A 179 33.75 2.90 3.71
C ARG A 179 32.49 2.03 3.69
N ILE A 180 32.11 1.45 4.83
CA ILE A 180 30.83 0.73 4.98
C ILE A 180 29.66 1.72 4.99
N GLU A 181 29.84 2.91 5.59
CA GLU A 181 28.84 3.99 5.48
C GLU A 181 28.63 4.43 4.04
N ASP A 182 29.67 4.48 3.22
CA ASP A 182 29.56 4.83 1.80
C ASP A 182 28.78 3.76 1.01
N LEU A 183 29.00 2.46 1.27
CA LEU A 183 28.18 1.39 0.70
C LEU A 183 26.69 1.57 1.02
N LEU A 184 26.39 1.90 2.28
CA LEU A 184 25.02 2.12 2.73
C LEU A 184 24.38 3.32 2.02
N LYS A 185 25.13 4.40 1.82
CA LYS A 185 24.67 5.54 1.02
C LYS A 185 24.35 5.12 -0.41
N HIS A 186 25.16 4.25 -1.01
CA HIS A 186 24.92 3.77 -2.37
C HIS A 186 23.68 2.88 -2.47
N LEU A 187 23.46 1.96 -1.52
CA LEU A 187 22.27 1.11 -1.47
C LEU A 187 21.01 1.93 -1.17
N SER A 188 21.05 2.80 -0.17
CA SER A 188 19.93 3.70 0.17
C SER A 188 19.62 4.63 -1.00
N SER A 189 20.61 5.28 -1.61
CA SER A 189 20.37 6.13 -2.79
C SER A 189 19.82 5.33 -3.96
N SER A 190 20.29 4.10 -4.19
CA SER A 190 19.73 3.23 -5.24
C SER A 190 18.29 2.83 -4.95
N PHE A 191 17.95 2.61 -3.67
CA PHE A 191 16.59 2.34 -3.22
C PHE A 191 15.70 3.58 -3.36
N GLU A 192 16.17 4.77 -2.99
CA GLU A 192 15.43 6.03 -3.15
C GLU A 192 15.15 6.32 -4.63
N ASN A 193 16.18 6.25 -5.48
CA ASN A 193 16.08 6.44 -6.93
C ASN A 193 15.11 5.45 -7.60
N LEU A 194 14.89 4.27 -7.02
CA LEU A 194 13.90 3.30 -7.49
C LEU A 194 12.49 3.88 -7.40
N PHE A 195 12.18 4.55 -6.29
CA PHE A 195 10.85 5.08 -5.99
C PHE A 195 10.53 6.36 -6.77
N ASP A 196 11.54 7.14 -7.16
CA ASP A 196 11.39 8.29 -8.09
C ASP A 196 10.74 7.89 -9.43
N HIS A 197 10.94 6.64 -9.84
CA HIS A 197 10.44 6.11 -11.12
C HIS A 197 9.14 5.29 -10.98
N ILE A 198 8.48 5.35 -9.81
CA ILE A 198 7.16 4.74 -9.62
C ILE A 198 6.10 5.82 -9.80
N TYR A 199 5.28 5.66 -10.84
CA TYR A 199 4.18 6.57 -11.15
C TYR A 199 2.84 5.87 -10.91
N SER A 200 2.06 6.41 -9.96
CA SER A 200 0.66 6.01 -9.81
C SER A 200 -0.17 6.67 -10.90
N LEU A 201 -0.69 5.88 -11.83
CA LEU A 201 -1.62 6.38 -12.85
C LEU A 201 -3.04 6.60 -12.29
N GLY A 202 -3.26 6.25 -11.02
CA GLY A 202 -4.54 6.32 -10.35
C GLY A 202 -5.59 5.35 -10.91
N PRO A 203 -6.73 5.19 -10.22
CA PRO A 203 -7.88 4.57 -10.84
C PRO A 203 -8.32 5.47 -12.00
N THR A 204 -8.54 4.89 -13.18
CA THR A 204 -9.16 5.63 -14.30
C THR A 204 -10.63 5.99 -14.03
N ARG A 205 -11.16 5.65 -12.84
CA ARG A 205 -12.52 5.94 -12.40
C ARG A 205 -12.58 7.28 -11.66
N VAL A 206 -13.67 8.01 -11.85
CA VAL A 206 -13.93 9.25 -11.11
C VAL A 206 -14.28 8.90 -9.66
N GLN A 207 -13.56 9.52 -8.70
CA GLN A 207 -13.85 9.35 -7.27
C GLN A 207 -15.25 9.90 -6.94
N PRO A 208 -16.00 9.26 -6.03
CA PRO A 208 -17.30 9.76 -5.61
C PRO A 208 -17.16 11.12 -4.91
N LYS A 209 -17.99 12.08 -5.29
CA LYS A 209 -18.04 13.43 -4.73
C LYS A 209 -19.10 13.51 -3.62
N ARG A 210 -18.91 14.42 -2.67
CA ARG A 210 -19.92 14.71 -1.62
C ARG A 210 -21.15 15.45 -2.17
N SER A 211 -20.98 16.19 -3.26
CA SER A 211 -22.04 16.91 -3.94
C SER A 211 -21.92 16.70 -5.45
N TYR A 212 -23.06 16.53 -6.10
CA TYR A 212 -23.18 16.41 -7.55
C TYR A 212 -24.11 17.51 -8.03
N HIS A 213 -23.74 18.13 -9.15
CA HIS A 213 -24.58 19.13 -9.79
C HIS A 213 -25.30 18.47 -10.96
N TRP A 214 -26.62 18.41 -10.86
CA TRP A 214 -27.48 17.85 -11.88
C TRP A 214 -28.34 18.96 -12.50
N ASN A 215 -28.52 18.92 -13.82
CA ASN A 215 -29.14 19.98 -14.61
C ASN A 215 -30.49 19.54 -15.22
N ASP A 216 -31.21 18.63 -14.56
CA ASP A 216 -32.47 18.03 -15.05
C ASP A 216 -32.37 17.39 -16.44
N LYS A 217 -31.16 17.06 -16.87
CA LYS A 217 -30.90 16.40 -18.16
C LYS A 217 -30.78 14.91 -17.96
N ASP A 218 -31.49 14.18 -18.81
CA ASP A 218 -31.39 12.74 -18.91
C ASP A 218 -30.07 12.36 -19.60
N PRO A 219 -29.15 11.67 -18.91
CA PRO A 219 -27.91 11.26 -19.52
C PRO A 219 -28.17 10.06 -20.46
N ALA A 220 -27.53 10.05 -21.64
CA ALA A 220 -27.66 8.95 -22.59
C ALA A 220 -27.05 7.62 -22.08
N ASP A 221 -26.05 7.72 -21.20
CA ASP A 221 -25.36 6.63 -20.53
C ASP A 221 -24.83 7.12 -19.17
N VAL A 222 -24.21 6.23 -18.39
CA VAL A 222 -23.60 6.57 -17.10
C VAL A 222 -22.22 7.25 -17.21
N GLY A 223 -21.78 7.58 -18.43
CA GLY A 223 -20.44 8.04 -18.74
C GLY A 223 -19.42 6.90 -18.80
N LEU A 224 -18.26 7.15 -19.43
CA LEU A 224 -17.18 6.17 -19.60
C LEU A 224 -16.66 5.65 -18.25
N TRP A 225 -16.72 6.49 -17.22
CA TRP A 225 -16.14 6.24 -15.90
C TRP A 225 -17.19 6.15 -14.79
N GLY A 226 -18.48 6.15 -15.14
CA GLY A 226 -19.57 6.21 -14.16
C GLY A 226 -19.83 7.60 -13.59
N ASP A 227 -19.30 8.65 -14.22
CA ASP A 227 -19.42 10.04 -13.77
C ASP A 227 -20.85 10.59 -13.83
N LYS A 228 -21.74 9.97 -14.61
CA LYS A 228 -23.17 10.34 -14.73
C LYS A 228 -24.12 9.37 -14.03
N VAL A 229 -23.61 8.48 -13.17
CA VAL A 229 -24.46 7.52 -12.44
C VAL A 229 -25.50 8.24 -11.59
N ILE A 230 -25.12 9.30 -10.88
CA ILE A 230 -26.06 10.05 -10.02
C ILE A 230 -27.16 10.72 -10.83
N ASP A 231 -26.81 11.34 -11.96
CA ASP A 231 -27.78 11.94 -12.89
C ASP A 231 -28.78 10.89 -13.40
N ALA A 232 -28.28 9.70 -13.80
CA ALA A 232 -29.13 8.61 -14.28
C ALA A 232 -30.07 8.09 -13.18
N LEU A 233 -29.58 7.98 -11.93
CA LEU A 233 -30.39 7.57 -10.79
C LEU A 233 -31.47 8.62 -10.44
N LEU A 234 -31.15 9.91 -10.49
CA LEU A 234 -32.12 11.00 -10.29
C LEU A 234 -33.20 11.01 -11.38
N CYS A 235 -32.80 10.86 -12.64
CA CYS A 235 -33.75 10.74 -13.75
C CYS A 235 -34.66 9.52 -13.59
N ALA A 236 -34.10 8.38 -13.17
CA ALA A 236 -34.88 7.17 -12.92
C ALA A 236 -35.85 7.35 -11.74
N HIS A 237 -35.42 8.01 -10.66
CA HIS A 237 -36.26 8.34 -9.51
C HIS A 237 -37.45 9.22 -9.91
N MET A 238 -37.18 10.33 -10.61
CA MET A 238 -38.23 11.27 -11.05
C MET A 238 -39.25 10.62 -12.00
N ARG A 239 -38.77 9.75 -12.89
CA ARG A 239 -39.63 8.99 -13.80
C ARG A 239 -40.32 7.79 -13.14
N ARG A 240 -39.97 7.48 -11.89
CA ARG A 240 -40.42 6.30 -11.15
C ARG A 240 -40.20 5.01 -11.96
N VAL A 241 -39.01 4.90 -12.57
CA VAL A 241 -38.64 3.74 -13.37
C VAL A 241 -38.72 2.49 -12.51
N LYS A 242 -39.44 1.49 -13.01
CA LYS A 242 -39.55 0.18 -12.39
C LYS A 242 -38.75 -0.85 -13.17
N ILE A 243 -38.14 -1.77 -12.44
CA ILE A 243 -37.40 -2.91 -12.98
C ILE A 243 -38.12 -4.18 -12.57
N SER A 244 -38.42 -5.03 -13.55
CA SER A 244 -38.96 -6.36 -13.32
C SER A 244 -37.82 -7.38 -13.20
N LYS A 245 -37.76 -8.15 -12.10
CA LYS A 245 -36.92 -9.35 -11.96
C LYS A 245 -37.79 -10.46 -11.39
N LYS A 246 -37.76 -11.64 -12.01
CA LYS A 246 -38.55 -12.82 -11.60
C LYS A 246 -40.06 -12.57 -11.46
N GLY A 247 -40.62 -11.62 -12.21
CA GLY A 247 -42.05 -11.30 -12.18
C GLY A 247 -42.46 -10.26 -11.13
N GLU A 248 -41.54 -9.79 -10.28
CA GLU A 248 -41.79 -8.71 -9.34
C GLU A 248 -41.24 -7.39 -9.88
N GLU A 249 -42.08 -6.35 -9.89
CA GLU A 249 -41.67 -4.98 -10.21
C GLU A 249 -41.25 -4.23 -8.94
N ALA A 250 -40.07 -3.63 -8.97
CA ALA A 250 -39.55 -2.78 -7.91
C ALA A 250 -38.96 -1.49 -8.49
N THR A 251 -38.85 -0.41 -7.71
CA THR A 251 -38.15 0.78 -8.19
C THR A 251 -36.65 0.50 -8.34
N ILE A 252 -35.93 1.37 -9.05
CA ILE A 252 -34.48 1.27 -9.16
C ILE A 252 -33.80 1.28 -7.77
N GLU A 253 -34.28 2.09 -6.83
CA GLU A 253 -33.73 2.20 -5.47
C GLU A 253 -33.94 0.93 -4.66
N ASP A 254 -35.12 0.32 -4.78
CA ASP A 254 -35.42 -0.97 -4.16
C ASP A 254 -34.53 -2.08 -4.74
N ARG A 255 -34.31 -2.06 -6.07
CA ARG A 255 -33.43 -3.00 -6.77
C ARG A 255 -31.99 -2.88 -6.33
N ILE A 256 -31.49 -1.64 -6.24
CA ILE A 256 -30.16 -1.33 -5.75
C ILE A 256 -30.02 -1.78 -4.30
N SER A 257 -31.02 -1.54 -3.46
CA SER A 257 -31.04 -2.01 -2.07
C SER A 257 -31.02 -3.53 -1.96
N GLU A 258 -31.72 -4.26 -2.84
CA GLU A 258 -31.64 -5.73 -2.94
C GLU A 258 -30.22 -6.18 -3.32
N TRP A 259 -29.63 -5.61 -4.38
CA TRP A 259 -28.29 -5.98 -4.81
C TRP A 259 -27.21 -5.64 -3.78
N LEU A 260 -27.30 -4.49 -3.11
CA LEU A 260 -26.37 -4.11 -2.04
C LEU A 260 -26.44 -5.07 -0.84
N ARG A 261 -27.63 -5.60 -0.53
CA ARG A 261 -27.81 -6.65 0.50
C ARG A 261 -27.27 -8.00 0.03
N GLU A 262 -27.55 -8.40 -1.21
CA GLU A 262 -27.01 -9.63 -1.81
C GLU A 262 -25.48 -9.63 -1.83
N LEU A 263 -24.85 -8.46 -1.97
CA LEU A 263 -23.40 -8.26 -2.00
C LEU A 263 -22.77 -7.96 -0.63
N ASP A 264 -23.55 -7.90 0.45
CA ASP A 264 -23.10 -7.54 1.80
C ASP A 264 -22.35 -6.20 1.88
N LEU A 265 -22.80 -5.20 1.09
CA LEU A 265 -22.19 -3.86 1.03
C LEU A 265 -22.98 -2.81 1.83
N ALA A 266 -24.30 -2.89 1.80
CA ALA A 266 -25.19 -1.99 2.53
C ALA A 266 -26.59 -2.60 2.65
N TYR A 267 -27.34 -2.16 3.65
CA TYR A 267 -28.71 -2.59 3.90
C TYR A 267 -29.73 -1.89 2.99
N SER A 268 -29.59 -0.58 2.78
CA SER A 268 -30.52 0.15 1.92
C SER A 268 -29.86 1.36 1.23
N PHE A 269 -30.41 1.70 0.08
CA PHE A 269 -30.11 2.88 -0.71
C PHE A 269 -31.40 3.67 -0.92
N SER A 270 -31.37 4.98 -0.68
CA SER A 270 -32.53 5.83 -0.97
C SER A 270 -32.12 7.22 -1.45
N LEU A 271 -32.95 7.78 -2.32
CA LEU A 271 -32.87 9.17 -2.76
C LEU A 271 -34.01 9.95 -2.11
N LYS A 272 -33.68 11.02 -1.39
CA LYS A 272 -34.67 11.86 -0.70
C LYS A 272 -34.48 13.33 -1.05
N PRO A 273 -35.56 14.09 -1.27
CA PRO A 273 -35.45 15.53 -1.40
C PRO A 273 -34.99 16.15 -0.07
N VAL A 274 -34.17 17.19 -0.14
CA VAL A 274 -33.68 17.97 0.99
C VAL A 274 -34.40 19.32 1.01
N GLY A 275 -35.10 19.61 2.12
CA GLY A 275 -35.78 20.89 2.30
C GLY A 275 -37.29 20.84 2.02
N ALA A 276 -37.91 22.01 1.85
CA ALA A 276 -39.33 22.11 1.51
C ALA A 276 -39.57 21.68 0.04
N LEU A 277 -40.83 21.39 -0.32
CA LEU A 277 -41.31 20.89 -1.63
C LEU A 277 -40.88 21.70 -2.90
N LYS A 278 -40.05 22.74 -2.77
CA LYS A 278 -39.53 23.60 -3.85
C LYS A 278 -38.00 23.60 -3.98
N ASP A 279 -37.26 22.88 -3.13
CA ASP A 279 -35.81 22.74 -3.31
C ASP A 279 -35.51 21.55 -4.22
N ASP A 280 -34.80 21.80 -5.33
CA ASP A 280 -34.35 20.78 -6.30
C ASP A 280 -33.13 19.98 -5.80
N ASN A 281 -32.89 20.00 -4.48
CA ASN A 281 -31.78 19.31 -3.85
C ASN A 281 -32.21 17.91 -3.41
N TYR A 282 -31.36 16.93 -3.70
CA TYR A 282 -31.55 15.55 -3.31
C TYR A 282 -30.35 15.06 -2.50
N GLU A 283 -30.64 14.23 -1.51
CA GLU A 283 -29.66 13.52 -0.72
C GLU A 283 -29.74 12.03 -1.05
N VAL A 284 -28.57 11.48 -1.36
CA VAL A 284 -28.37 10.04 -1.47
C VAL A 284 -28.02 9.52 -0.10
N ARG A 285 -28.86 8.62 0.42
CA ARG A 285 -28.67 8.01 1.73
C ARG A 285 -28.36 6.53 1.61
N ILE A 286 -27.37 6.08 2.38
CA ILE A 286 -26.92 4.70 2.42
C ILE A 286 -26.94 4.21 3.86
N GLN A 287 -27.77 3.20 4.12
CA GLN A 287 -27.82 2.56 5.42
C GLN A 287 -26.91 1.32 5.41
N LYS A 288 -25.87 1.30 6.27
CA LYS A 288 -24.91 0.18 6.30
C LYS A 288 -25.51 -1.13 6.82
N SER A 289 -26.28 -1.08 7.92
CA SER A 289 -26.94 -2.25 8.51
C SER A 289 -28.38 -1.93 8.89
N ALA A 290 -29.21 -2.95 9.14
CA ALA A 290 -30.62 -2.77 9.50
C ALA A 290 -30.83 -1.87 10.74
N THR A 291 -29.85 -1.86 11.65
CA THR A 291 -29.88 -1.08 12.91
C THR A 291 -29.10 0.23 12.84
N SER A 292 -28.34 0.47 11.77
CA SER A 292 -27.60 1.73 11.60
C SER A 292 -28.56 2.88 11.33
N PRO A 293 -28.26 4.09 11.84
CA PRO A 293 -28.93 5.30 11.38
C PRO A 293 -28.79 5.42 9.86
N VAL A 294 -29.84 5.89 9.19
CA VAL A 294 -29.79 6.19 7.76
C VAL A 294 -28.98 7.47 7.59
N GLY A 295 -27.72 7.33 7.17
CA GLY A 295 -26.80 8.42 6.86
C GLY A 295 -26.77 8.77 5.38
#